data_AF-A0A7W5TNG0-F1
#
_entry.id   AF-A0A7W5TNG0-F1
#
_cell.length_a   1.000
_cell.length_b   1.000
_cell.length_c   1.000
_cell.angle_alpha   90.00
_cell.angle_beta   90.00
_cell.angle_gamma   90.00
#
_symmetry.space_group_name_H-M   'P 1'
#
loop_
_entity.id
_entity.type
_entity.pdbx_description
1 polymer ?
#
loop_
_entity_poly.entity_id
_entity_poly.type
_entity_poly.pdbx_seq_one_letter_code
_entity_poly.pdbx_strand_id
1 'polypeptide(L)' 'MRIRIVSEKFAGMSRLQRHRAVTDLLKPELDAGLHALAIEPAAPGETTRW' A
#
# COMPACT_ATOMS: atom_id res chain seq x y z
N MET A 1 5.00 -8.19 -9.59
CA MET A 1 5.20 -6.74 -9.78
C MET A 1 5.24 -6.05 -8.42
N ARG A 2 6.06 -5.00 -8.24
CA ARG A 2 6.22 -4.25 -6.98
C ARG A 2 5.93 -2.77 -7.22
N ILE A 3 5.11 -2.17 -6.38
CA ILE A 3 4.71 -0.77 -6.47
C ILE A 3 5.06 -0.07 -5.16
N ARG A 4 5.71 1.08 -5.28
CA ARG A 4 6.01 2.00 -4.18
C ARG A 4 5.01 3.14 -4.22
N ILE A 5 4.40 3.46 -3.08
CA ILE A 5 3.36 4.47 -2.99
C ILE A 5 3.74 5.43 -1.87
N VAL A 6 3.91 6.72 -2.21
CA VAL A 6 4.15 7.77 -1.22
C VAL A 6 2.91 8.66 -1.14
N SER A 7 2.34 8.80 0.05
CA SER A 7 1.14 9.62 0.27
C SER A 7 1.04 10.13 1.71
N GLU A 8 0.62 11.39 1.87
CA GLU A 8 0.33 11.98 3.19
C GLU A 8 -0.74 11.20 3.96
N LYS A 9 -1.65 10.50 3.25
CA LYS A 9 -2.68 9.65 3.88
C LYS A 9 -2.10 8.55 4.77
N PHE A 10 -0.84 8.18 4.59
CA PHE A 10 -0.17 7.17 5.40
C PHE A 10 0.43 7.71 6.70
N ALA A 11 0.47 9.03 6.88
CA ALA A 11 0.99 9.65 8.10
C ALA A 11 0.18 9.21 9.33
N GLY A 12 0.87 8.81 10.39
CA GLY A 12 0.24 8.31 11.62
C GLY A 12 -0.37 6.90 11.53
N MET A 13 -0.45 6.30 10.33
CA MET A 13 -0.89 4.91 10.19
C MET A 13 0.25 3.94 10.51
N SER A 14 -0.07 2.86 11.21
CA SER A 14 0.81 1.69 11.31
C SER A 14 1.02 1.03 9.94
N ARG A 15 2.10 0.25 9.81
CA ARG A 15 2.40 -0.52 8.59
C ARG A 15 1.19 -1.36 8.14
N LEU A 16 0.54 -2.05 9.07
CA LEU A 16 -0.63 -2.89 8.75
C LEU A 16 -1.82 -2.06 8.25
N GLN A 17 -2.10 -0.91 8.87
CA GLN A 17 -3.18 -0.02 8.45
C GLN A 17 -2.98 0.48 7.02
N ARG A 18 -1.75 0.85 6.64
CA ARG A 18 -1.43 1.27 5.27
C ARG A 18 -1.67 0.17 4.26
N HIS A 19 -1.19 -1.04 4.57
CA HIS A 19 -1.42 -2.18 3.70
C HIS A 19 -2.91 -2.49 3.54
N ARG A 20 -3.68 -2.51 4.64
CA ARG A 20 -5.13 -2.70 4.59
C ARG A 20 -5.82 -1.63 3.75
N ALA A 21 -5.50 -0.34 3.96
CA ALA A 21 -6.09 0.75 3.20
C ALA A 21 -5.90 0.58 1.67
N VAL A 22 -4.73 0.10 1.24
CA VAL A 22 -4.46 -0.15 -0.18
C VAL A 22 -5.12 -1.44 -0.66
N THR A 23 -5.06 -2.53 0.11
CA THR A 23 -5.71 -3.79 -0.25
C THR A 23 -7.23 -3.67 -0.32
N ASP A 24 -7.84 -2.93 0.59
CA ASP A 24 -9.28 -2.69 0.62
C ASP A 24 -9.72 -1.92 -0.64
N LEU A 25 -8.92 -0.95 -1.10
CA LEU A 25 -9.15 -0.24 -2.34
C LEU A 25 -9.02 -1.15 -3.58
N LEU A 26 -8.09 -2.10 -3.55
CA LEU A 26 -7.81 -3.03 -4.65
C LEU A 26 -8.68 -4.30 -4.65
N LYS A 27 -9.64 -4.40 -3.72
CA LYS A 27 -10.46 -5.60 -3.56
C LYS A 27 -11.22 -5.97 -4.85
N PRO A 28 -11.86 -5.04 -5.59
CA PRO A 28 -12.53 -5.37 -6.85
C PRO A 28 -11.58 -5.97 -7.91
N GLU A 29 -10.33 -5.50 -7.97
CA GLU A 29 -9.32 -5.95 -8.91
C GLU A 29 -8.78 -7.33 -8.55
N LEU A 30 -8.60 -7.59 -7.24
CA LEU A 30 -8.25 -8.91 -6.72
C LEU A 30 -9.36 -9.92 -7.02
N ASP A 31 -10.62 -9.52 -6.81
CA ASP A 31 -11.79 -10.35 -7.12
C ASP A 31 -11.95 -10.58 -8.64
N ALA A 32 -11.50 -9.63 -9.47
CA ALA A 32 -11.48 -9.75 -10.94
C ALA A 32 -10.31 -10.60 -11.49
N GLY A 33 -9.41 -11.11 -10.63
CA GLY A 33 -8.36 -12.04 -11.03
C GLY A 33 -6.92 -11.52 -10.93
N LEU A 34 -6.68 -10.37 -10.30
CA LEU A 34 -5.32 -9.94 -9.96
C LEU A 34 -4.69 -10.94 -8.97
N HIS A 35 -3.70 -11.71 -9.42
CA HIS A 35 -3.10 -12.79 -8.62
C HIS A 35 -2.35 -12.29 -7.37
N ALA A 36 -1.47 -11.29 -7.53
CA ALA A 36 -0.71 -10.74 -6.43
C ALA A 36 -0.07 -9.40 -6.80
N LEU A 37 -0.02 -8.49 -5.82
CA LEU A 37 0.67 -7.21 -5.93
C LEU A 37 1.49 -6.94 -4.67
N ALA A 38 2.81 -6.75 -4.83
CA ALA A 38 3.65 -6.29 -3.74
C ALA A 38 3.54 -4.76 -3.65
N ILE A 39 3.08 -4.25 -2.50
CA ILE A 39 2.94 -2.81 -2.24
C ILE A 39 3.89 -2.38 -1.12
N GLU A 40 4.50 -1.20 -1.30
CA GLU A 40 5.40 -0.56 -0.34
C GLU A 40 4.90 0.86 -0.06
N PRO A 41 3.94 1.03 0.88
CA PRO A 41 3.37 2.33 1.21
C PRO A 41 4.18 3.08 2.28
N ALA A 42 4.49 4.36 2.05
CA ALA A 42 5.05 5.25 3.08
C ALA A 42 4.54 6.68 3.02
N ALA A 43 4.61 7.37 4.15
CA ALA A 43 4.35 8.80 4.21
C ALA A 43 5.57 9.60 3.71
N PRO A 44 5.36 10.84 3.21
CA PRO A 44 6.46 11.74 2.88
C PRO A 44 7.40 11.93 4.08
N GLY A 45 8.71 11.88 3.82
CA GLY A 45 9.73 12.10 4.85
C GLY A 45 10.05 10.89 5.74
N GLU A 46 9.38 9.76 5.57
CA GLU A 46 9.76 8.53 6.27
C GLU A 46 11.04 7.92 5.71
N THR A 47 11.81 7.25 6.56
CA THR A 47 12.95 6.45 6.10
C THR A 47 12.46 5.14 5.51
N THR A 48 12.79 4.92 4.24
CA THR A 48 12.28 3.82 3.45
C THR A 48 13.42 2.89 3.05
N ARG A 49 13.20 1.57 3.08
CA ARG A 49 14.25 0.55 2.84
C ARG A 49 14.01 -0.33 1.61
N TRP A 50 13.23 0.18 0.66
CA TRP A 50 12.96 -0.50 -0.60
C TRP A 50 13.97 -0.19 -1.68
#